data_AF-A0A9W3BAJ3-F1
#
_entry.id   AF-A0A9W3BAJ3-F1
#
_cell.length_a   1.000
_cell.length_b   1.000
_cell.length_c   1.000
_cell.angle_alpha   90.00
_cell.angle_beta   90.00
_cell.angle_gamma   90.00
#
_symmetry.space_group_name_H-M   'P 1'
#
loop_
_entity.id
_entity.type
_entity.pdbx_description
1 polymer ?
#
loop_
_entity_poly.entity_id
_entity_poly.type
_entity_poly.pdbx_seq_one_letter_code
_entity_poly.pdbx_strand_id
1 'polypeptide(L)'
;MHKSSKPAASTQSSFKSPVTKQFKSPLNRSSDTPCTCTESQLQEQIETLRKTLAKTESEIEQLTALGYKEKELQEHIDKLHEYNEIKDVGQMLMGRIAEAEGLQTKDLYERYELNFND
;
A
#
# COMPACT_ATOMS: atom_id res chain seq x y z
N MET A 1 -0.93 82.86 -18.88
CA MET A 1 -0.29 81.89 -17.97
C MET A 1 -1.25 80.73 -17.76
N HIS A 2 -0.73 79.51 -17.83
CA HIS A 2 -1.39 78.21 -17.62
C HIS A 2 -2.10 78.14 -16.24
N LYS A 3 -3.07 77.25 -15.93
CA LYS A 3 -3.18 75.82 -16.23
C LYS A 3 -4.63 75.31 -16.14
N SER A 4 -4.84 74.21 -16.87
CA SER A 4 -5.99 73.31 -16.92
C SER A 4 -6.30 72.58 -15.60
N SER A 5 -7.57 72.23 -15.38
CA SER A 5 -7.99 70.88 -14.95
C SER A 5 -9.50 70.69 -15.11
N LYS A 6 -9.89 69.74 -15.97
CA LYS A 6 -11.25 69.22 -16.12
C LYS A 6 -11.43 67.99 -15.21
N PRO A 7 -12.61 67.76 -14.62
CA PRO A 7 -12.92 66.49 -13.97
C PRO A 7 -13.59 65.48 -14.93
N ALA A 8 -13.20 64.23 -14.74
CA ALA A 8 -13.92 62.96 -14.91
C ALA A 8 -14.77 62.71 -16.19
N ALA A 9 -14.21 61.89 -17.08
CA ALA A 9 -14.96 61.14 -18.09
C ALA A 9 -15.72 59.97 -17.43
N SER A 10 -17.03 59.93 -17.65
CA SER A 10 -17.86 58.73 -17.48
C SER A 10 -17.68 57.86 -18.72
N THR A 11 -16.99 56.73 -18.58
CA THR A 11 -16.96 55.68 -19.61
C THR A 11 -17.49 54.41 -18.99
N GLN A 12 -18.70 54.01 -19.40
CA GLN A 12 -19.26 52.71 -19.09
C GLN A 12 -18.30 51.62 -19.58
N SER A 13 -17.72 50.90 -18.61
CA SER A 13 -16.87 49.73 -18.85
C SER A 13 -17.74 48.57 -19.30
N SER A 14 -17.82 48.35 -20.61
CA SER A 14 -18.27 47.09 -21.19
C SER A 14 -17.28 45.99 -20.78
N PHE A 15 -17.61 45.23 -19.73
CA PHE A 15 -16.91 44.01 -19.38
C PHE A 15 -17.16 42.96 -20.46
N LYS A 16 -16.34 42.96 -21.51
CA LYS A 16 -16.26 41.84 -22.45
C LYS A 16 -15.49 40.73 -21.75
N SER A 17 -16.21 39.72 -21.27
CA SER A 17 -15.59 38.51 -20.72
C SER A 17 -14.80 37.82 -21.84
N PRO A 18 -13.47 37.71 -21.77
CA PRO A 18 -12.72 36.88 -22.69
C PRO A 18 -12.88 35.44 -22.20
N VAL A 19 -12.84 34.48 -23.13
CA VAL A 19 -12.87 33.03 -22.85
C VAL A 19 -14.28 32.42 -22.80
N THR A 20 -15.03 32.55 -23.90
CA THR A 20 -15.88 31.44 -24.38
C THR A 20 -15.01 30.44 -25.14
N LYS A 21 -14.00 29.86 -24.48
CA LYS A 21 -13.35 28.66 -25.00
C LYS A 21 -14.04 27.49 -24.31
N GLN A 22 -14.93 26.81 -25.05
CA GLN A 22 -15.40 25.49 -24.66
C GLN A 22 -14.19 24.66 -24.26
N PHE A 23 -14.21 24.16 -23.02
CA PHE A 23 -13.22 23.23 -22.52
C PHE A 23 -13.27 21.98 -23.40
N LYS A 24 -12.29 21.82 -24.31
CA LYS A 24 -12.14 20.62 -25.12
C LYS A 24 -11.42 19.59 -24.26
N SER A 25 -12.20 18.71 -23.65
CA SER A 25 -11.71 17.51 -22.96
C SER A 25 -10.92 16.64 -23.94
N PRO A 26 -9.80 16.00 -23.53
CA PRO A 26 -9.01 15.13 -24.39
C PRO A 26 -9.74 13.83 -24.79
N LEU A 27 -10.93 13.58 -24.26
CA LEU A 27 -11.75 12.45 -24.68
C LEU A 27 -12.43 12.80 -26.01
N ASN A 28 -11.85 12.25 -27.08
CA ASN A 28 -12.43 12.20 -28.40
C ASN A 28 -13.85 11.62 -28.31
N ARG A 29 -14.88 12.46 -28.48
CA ARG A 29 -16.29 12.04 -28.53
C ARG A 29 -16.53 11.42 -29.91
N SER A 30 -15.92 10.27 -30.18
CA SER A 30 -16.35 9.39 -31.25
C SER A 30 -17.80 9.00 -30.96
N SER A 31 -18.63 9.09 -31.99
CA SER A 31 -20.03 8.62 -32.10
C SER A 31 -20.52 7.77 -30.93
N ASP A 32 -21.74 8.05 -30.47
CA ASP A 32 -22.57 7.11 -29.71
C ASP A 32 -22.80 5.83 -30.54
N THR A 33 -21.76 5.04 -30.73
CA THR A 33 -21.85 3.60 -30.90
C THR A 33 -22.06 3.08 -29.49
N PRO A 34 -23.24 2.53 -29.15
CA PRO A 34 -23.27 1.64 -28.00
C PRO A 34 -22.18 0.61 -28.28
N CYS A 35 -21.21 0.47 -27.37
CA CYS A 35 -20.32 -0.68 -27.34
C CYS A 35 -21.22 -1.89 -27.15
N THR A 36 -21.81 -2.34 -28.24
CA THR A 36 -22.70 -3.48 -28.29
C THR A 36 -21.75 -4.63 -28.47
N CYS A 37 -21.10 -5.00 -27.36
CA CYS A 37 -20.38 -6.25 -27.28
C CYS A 37 -21.40 -7.30 -27.70
N THR A 38 -21.16 -7.99 -28.81
CA THR A 38 -22.15 -8.94 -29.32
C THR A 38 -22.33 -10.03 -28.28
N GLU A 39 -23.52 -10.64 -28.21
CA GLU A 39 -23.78 -11.74 -27.27
C GLU A 39 -22.69 -12.83 -27.36
N SER A 40 -22.19 -13.07 -28.58
CA SER A 40 -21.03 -13.94 -28.85
C SER A 40 -19.73 -13.49 -28.16
N GLN A 41 -19.38 -12.19 -28.23
CA GLN A 41 -18.20 -11.65 -27.53
C GLN A 41 -18.32 -11.76 -26.01
N LEU A 42 -19.52 -11.57 -25.47
CA LEU A 42 -19.78 -11.74 -24.03
C LEU A 42 -19.67 -13.20 -23.61
N GLN A 43 -20.17 -14.13 -24.42
CA GLN A 43 -20.04 -15.57 -24.18
C GLN A 43 -18.58 -16.01 -24.22
N GLU A 44 -17.79 -15.51 -25.16
CA GLU A 44 -16.34 -15.78 -25.26
C GLU A 44 -15.58 -15.24 -24.03
N GLN A 45 -15.92 -14.05 -23.54
CA GLN A 45 -15.35 -13.51 -22.31
C GLN A 45 -15.72 -14.35 -21.08
N ILE A 46 -16.97 -14.80 -20.97
CA ILE A 46 -17.41 -15.68 -19.88
C ILE A 46 -16.64 -17.00 -19.93
N GLU A 47 -16.46 -17.59 -21.10
CA GLU A 47 -15.70 -18.83 -21.24
C GLU A 47 -14.23 -18.64 -20.87
N THR A 48 -13.63 -17.53 -21.30
CA THR A 48 -12.25 -17.16 -20.95
C THR A 48 -12.09 -16.98 -19.44
N LEU A 49 -13.00 -16.24 -18.80
CA LEU A 49 -13.01 -16.02 -17.36
C LEU A 49 -13.18 -17.33 -16.58
N ARG A 50 -14.04 -18.24 -17.06
CA ARG A 50 -14.19 -19.58 -16.47
C ARG A 50 -12.92 -20.41 -16.57
N LYS A 51 -12.23 -20.37 -17.72
CA LYS A 51 -10.94 -21.05 -17.91
C LYS A 51 -9.87 -20.48 -16.98
N THR A 52 -9.78 -19.15 -16.85
CA THR A 52 -8.83 -18.53 -15.93
C THR A 52 -9.13 -18.89 -14.48
N LEU A 53 -10.41 -18.89 -14.09
CA LEU A 53 -10.83 -19.29 -12.74
C LEU A 53 -10.43 -20.74 -12.45
N ALA A 54 -10.76 -21.67 -13.33
CA ALA A 54 -10.39 -23.08 -13.17
C ALA A 54 -8.88 -23.30 -13.07
N LYS A 55 -8.09 -22.55 -13.85
CA LYS A 55 -6.63 -22.59 -13.78
C LYS A 55 -6.13 -22.06 -12.43
N THR A 56 -6.63 -20.91 -12.00
CA THR A 56 -6.23 -20.30 -10.72
C THR A 56 -6.61 -21.17 -9.53
N GLU A 57 -7.79 -21.80 -9.55
CA GLU A 57 -8.20 -22.73 -8.49
C GLU A 57 -7.25 -23.93 -8.42
N SER A 58 -6.85 -24.49 -9.57
CA SER A 58 -5.88 -25.58 -9.62
C SER A 58 -4.49 -25.16 -9.10
N GLU A 59 -4.04 -23.94 -9.39
CA GLU A 59 -2.79 -23.39 -8.82
C GLU A 59 -2.90 -23.23 -7.29
N ILE A 60 -4.04 -22.76 -6.78
CA ILE A 60 -4.29 -22.64 -5.33
C ILE A 60 -4.28 -24.01 -4.65
N GLU A 61 -4.92 -25.02 -5.24
CA GLU A 61 -4.92 -26.39 -4.71
C GLU A 61 -3.51 -26.98 -4.66
N GLN A 62 -2.70 -26.79 -5.72
CA GLN A 62 -1.32 -27.25 -5.75
C GLN A 62 -0.45 -26.57 -4.68
N LEU A 63 -0.56 -25.25 -4.53
CA LEU A 63 0.16 -24.51 -3.50
C LEU A 63 -0.26 -24.95 -2.08
N THR A 64 -1.56 -25.17 -1.87
CA THR A 64 -2.09 -25.64 -0.58
C THR A 64 -1.63 -27.07 -0.27
N ALA A 65 -1.57 -27.94 -1.28
CA ALA A 65 -1.09 -29.32 -1.14
C ALA A 65 0.41 -29.38 -0.81
N LEU A 66 1.19 -28.41 -1.30
CA LEU A 66 2.60 -28.22 -0.94
C LEU A 66 2.80 -27.61 0.46
N GLY A 67 1.71 -27.30 1.18
CA GLY A 67 1.76 -26.74 2.52
C GLY A 67 1.92 -25.22 2.57
N TYR A 68 1.88 -24.52 1.44
CA TYR A 68 1.92 -23.06 1.43
C TYR A 68 0.55 -22.50 1.86
N LYS A 69 0.37 -22.32 3.17
CA LYS A 69 -0.78 -21.63 3.75
C LYS A 69 -0.33 -20.31 4.33
N GLU A 70 -1.00 -19.23 3.93
CA GLU A 70 -0.73 -17.87 4.44
C GLU A 70 -0.77 -17.78 5.97
N LYS A 71 -1.63 -18.59 6.60
CA LYS A 71 -1.75 -18.67 8.06
C LYS A 71 -0.48 -19.19 8.75
N GLU A 72 0.23 -20.14 8.15
CA GLU A 72 1.45 -20.69 8.74
C GLU A 72 2.57 -19.65 8.80
N LEU A 73 2.61 -18.74 7.84
CA LEU A 73 3.56 -17.63 7.83
C LEU A 73 3.27 -16.65 8.97
N GLN A 74 2.01 -16.27 9.15
CA GLN A 74 1.62 -15.36 10.24
C GLN A 74 1.89 -16.00 11.61
N GLU A 75 1.56 -17.28 11.78
CA GLU A 75 1.87 -18.02 13.02
C GLU A 75 3.37 -18.07 13.31
N HIS A 76 4.22 -18.17 12.28
CA HIS A 76 5.67 -18.17 12.46
C HIS A 76 6.20 -16.77 12.83
N ILE A 77 5.65 -15.71 12.23
CA ILE A 77 5.96 -14.32 12.58
C ILE A 77 5.60 -14.06 14.05
N ASP A 78 4.41 -14.48 14.48
CA ASP A 78 3.93 -14.28 15.85
C ASP A 78 4.85 -15.01 16.86
N LYS A 79 5.24 -16.25 16.56
CA LYS A 79 6.18 -17.02 17.39
C LYS A 79 7.57 -16.37 17.49
N LEU A 80 8.05 -15.77 16.41
CA LEU A 80 9.32 -15.04 16.42
C LEU A 80 9.24 -13.79 17.29
N HIS A 81 8.12 -13.06 17.24
CA HIS A 81 7.90 -11.93 18.13
C HIS A 81 7.84 -12.36 19.60
N GLU A 82 7.07 -13.40 19.91
CA GLU A 82 6.97 -13.94 21.26
C GLU A 82 8.34 -14.42 21.80
N TYR A 83 9.12 -15.11 20.97
CA TYR A 83 10.48 -15.51 21.31
C TYR A 83 11.37 -14.30 21.60
N ASN A 84 11.37 -13.29 20.73
CA ASN A 84 12.20 -12.10 20.92
C ASN A 84 11.80 -11.32 22.18
N GLU A 85 10.50 -11.18 22.46
CA GLU A 85 10.02 -10.52 23.68
C GLU A 85 10.53 -11.23 24.95
N ILE A 86 10.42 -12.55 25.00
CA ILE A 86 10.92 -13.34 26.14
C ILE A 86 12.44 -13.25 26.25
N LYS A 87 13.16 -13.33 25.11
CA LYS A 87 14.62 -13.20 25.04
C LYS A 87 15.08 -11.84 25.57
N ASP A 88 14.43 -10.75 25.16
CA ASP A 88 14.77 -9.39 25.57
C ASP A 88 14.53 -9.18 27.06
N VAL A 89 13.40 -9.68 27.59
CA VAL A 89 13.13 -9.67 29.04
C VAL A 89 14.19 -10.47 29.81
N GLY A 90 14.55 -11.66 29.31
CA GLY A 90 15.59 -12.50 29.90
C GLY A 90 16.95 -11.80 29.92
N GLN A 91 17.36 -11.17 28.82
CA GLN A 91 18.60 -10.41 28.75
C GLN A 91 18.62 -9.20 29.68
N MET A 92 17.50 -8.48 29.78
CA MET A 92 17.37 -7.37 30.74
C MET A 92 17.57 -7.87 32.18
N LEU A 93 16.94 -8.99 32.55
CA LEU A 93 17.11 -9.59 33.88
C LEU A 93 18.55 -10.05 34.11
N MET A 94 19.18 -10.70 33.14
CA MET A 94 20.59 -11.09 33.22
C MET A 94 21.51 -9.88 33.41
N GLY A 95 21.24 -8.76 32.72
CA GLY A 95 21.98 -7.51 32.92
C GLY A 95 21.90 -7.00 34.36
N ARG A 96 20.71 -7.07 34.98
CA ARG A 96 20.52 -6.69 36.39
C ARG A 96 21.20 -7.64 37.37
N ILE A 97 21.16 -8.94 37.11
CA ILE A 97 21.82 -9.94 37.95
C ILE A 97 23.35 -9.77 37.86
N ALA A 98 23.88 -9.58 36.65
CA ALA A 98 25.30 -9.31 36.42
C ALA A 98 25.76 -8.05 37.18
N GLU A 99 24.99 -6.96 37.12
CA GLU A 99 25.26 -5.73 37.86
C GLU A 99 25.26 -5.95 39.38
N ALA A 100 24.27 -6.70 39.89
CA ALA A 100 24.15 -6.99 41.32
C ALA A 100 25.27 -7.90 41.85
N GLU A 101 25.72 -8.86 41.04
CA GLU A 101 26.80 -9.79 41.39
C GLU A 101 28.21 -9.24 41.07
N GLY A 102 28.30 -8.10 40.36
CA GLY A 102 29.56 -7.54 39.87
C GLY A 102 30.25 -8.42 38.81
N LEU A 103 29.48 -9.28 38.13
CA LEU A 103 29.96 -10.18 37.09
C LEU A 103 29.72 -9.60 35.70
N GLN A 104 30.43 -10.10 34.70
CA GLN A 104 30.09 -9.76 33.33
C GLN A 104 28.89 -10.59 32.87
N THR A 105 28.05 -10.02 32.01
CA THR A 105 26.91 -10.74 31.43
C THR A 105 27.34 -12.06 30.77
N LYS A 106 28.54 -12.10 30.18
CA LYS A 106 29.14 -13.31 29.56
C LYS A 106 29.33 -14.47 30.55
N ASP A 107 29.71 -14.16 31.80
CA ASP A 107 29.90 -15.16 32.85
C ASP A 107 28.55 -15.79 33.26
N LEU A 108 27.48 -15.01 33.17
CA LEU A 108 26.12 -15.51 33.39
C LEU A 108 25.64 -16.39 32.23
N TYR A 109 25.98 -16.06 30.98
CA TYR A 109 25.67 -16.94 29.83
C TYR A 109 26.28 -18.33 30.00
N GLU A 110 27.54 -18.41 30.43
CA GLU A 110 28.20 -19.70 30.72
C GLU A 110 27.56 -20.42 31.91
N ARG A 111 27.24 -19.71 32.99
CA ARG A 111 26.60 -20.29 34.19
C ARG A 111 25.21 -20.87 33.92
N TYR A 112 24.42 -20.20 33.07
CA TYR A 112 23.07 -20.63 32.72
C TYR A 112 23.01 -21.51 31.47
N GLU A 113 24.16 -21.93 30.94
CA GLU A 113 24.27 -22.76 29.73
C GLU A 113 23.57 -22.14 28.51
N LEU A 114 23.61 -20.82 28.40
CA LEU A 114 23.00 -20.04 27.34
C LEU A 114 24.00 -19.74 26.22
N ASN A 115 23.55 -19.84 24.97
CA ASN A 115 24.34 -19.42 23.81
C ASN A 115 24.31 -17.91 23.63
N PHE A 116 25.48 -17.28 23.51
CA PHE A 116 25.58 -15.84 23.24
C PHE A 116 25.25 -15.48 21.77
N ASN A 117 25.28 -16.46 20.87
CA ASN A 117 25.15 -16.26 19.41
C ASN A 117 23.76 -16.63 18.84
N ASP A 118 22.78 -16.96 19.69
CA ASP A 118 21.39 -17.15 19.29
C ASP A 118 20.65 -15.83 19.03
#